data_AF-A0A0R2I1G1-F1
#
_entry.id   AF-A0A0R2I1G1-F1
#
_cell.length_a   1.000
_cell.length_b   1.000
_cell.length_c   1.000
_cell.angle_alpha   90.00
_cell.angle_beta   90.00
_cell.angle_gamma   90.00
#
_symmetry.space_group_name_H-M   'P 1'
#
loop_
_entity.id
_entity.type
_entity.pdbx_description
1 polymer ?
#
loop_
_entity_poly.entity_id
_entity_poly.type
_entity_poly.pdbx_seq_one_letter_code
_entity_poly.pdbx_strand_id
1 'polypeptide(L)'
;MMMDPFKEGRRINERIAKYFKPQAFATQYRIAVVYYAPEDGYNLFFDLTRTRTFSRSIPIGEMTHYDFKDLVLVLRTIRTKYQFTMVYRNFTPDQLKVLRRQIH
;
A
#
# COMPACT_ATOMS: atom_id res chain seq x y z
N MET A 1 -19.83 -11.91 0.28
CA MET A 1 -18.73 -12.72 -0.27
C MET A 1 -17.46 -12.27 0.46
N MET A 2 -16.86 -13.11 1.32
CA MET A 2 -15.57 -12.75 1.93
C MET A 2 -14.55 -12.63 0.81
N MET A 3 -13.91 -11.47 0.71
CA MET A 3 -12.86 -11.24 -0.26
C MET A 3 -11.55 -11.88 0.23
N ASP A 4 -10.81 -12.57 -0.65
CA ASP A 4 -9.56 -13.26 -0.29
C ASP A 4 -8.39 -12.24 -0.26
N PRO A 5 -7.83 -11.92 0.92
CA PRO A 5 -6.74 -10.94 1.04
C PRO A 5 -5.48 -11.38 0.27
N PHE A 6 -5.21 -12.68 0.12
CA PHE A 6 -4.06 -13.14 -0.65
C PHE A 6 -4.22 -12.92 -2.15
N LYS A 7 -5.45 -13.08 -2.66
CA LYS A 7 -5.77 -12.74 -4.06
C LYS A 7 -5.60 -11.26 -4.32
N GLU A 8 -6.04 -10.41 -3.40
CA GLU A 8 -5.91 -8.96 -3.57
C GLU A 8 -4.47 -8.48 -3.44
N GLY A 9 -3.71 -9.01 -2.47
CA GLY A 9 -2.27 -8.75 -2.37
C GLY A 9 -1.50 -9.14 -3.64
N ARG A 10 -1.87 -10.24 -4.30
CA ARG A 10 -1.29 -10.62 -5.60
C ARG A 10 -1.61 -9.60 -6.70
N ARG A 11 -2.88 -9.17 -6.83
CA ARG A 11 -3.29 -8.15 -7.80
C ARG A 11 -2.56 -6.82 -7.61
N ILE A 12 -2.43 -6.37 -6.36
CA ILE A 12 -1.70 -5.15 -6.02
C ILE A 12 -0.22 -5.30 -6.40
N ASN A 13 0.40 -6.44 -6.10
CA ASN A 13 1.79 -6.72 -6.49
C ASN A 13 2.00 -6.70 -8.01
N GLU A 14 1.06 -7.25 -8.79
CA GLU A 14 1.11 -7.20 -10.25
C GLU A 14 1.04 -5.77 -10.77
N ARG A 15 0.18 -4.93 -10.17
CA ARG A 15 0.07 -3.50 -10.52
C ARG A 15 1.34 -2.74 -10.17
N ILE A 16 1.91 -2.95 -8.98
CA ILE A 16 3.20 -2.37 -8.57
C ILE A 16 4.30 -2.74 -9.57
N ALA A 17 4.38 -4.02 -9.97
CA ALA A 17 5.41 -4.51 -10.88
C ALA A 17 5.43 -3.79 -12.25
N LYS A 18 4.29 -3.24 -12.71
CA LYS A 18 4.21 -2.47 -13.95
C LYS A 18 4.93 -1.12 -13.87
N TYR A 19 5.03 -0.54 -12.68
CA TYR A 19 5.57 0.81 -12.47
C TYR A 19 6.93 0.82 -11.76
N PHE A 20 7.23 -0.24 -11.00
CA PHE A 20 8.49 -0.35 -10.28
C PHE A 20 9.66 -0.60 -11.24
N LYS A 21 10.67 0.26 -11.17
CA LYS A 21 11.92 0.13 -11.95
C LYS A 21 13.10 0.09 -10.98
N PRO A 22 13.63 -1.10 -10.63
CA PRO A 22 14.67 -1.23 -9.60
C PRO A 22 15.98 -0.50 -9.95
N GLN A 23 16.25 -0.29 -11.25
CA GLN A 23 17.46 0.40 -11.72
C GLN A 23 17.33 1.93 -11.73
N ALA A 24 16.18 2.49 -11.31
CA ALA A 24 15.95 3.93 -11.28
C ALA A 24 16.50 4.57 -9.99
N PHE A 25 17.83 4.66 -9.87
CA PHE A 25 18.55 5.10 -8.65
C PHE A 25 18.13 6.49 -8.11
N ALA A 26 17.58 7.37 -8.96
CA ALA A 26 17.11 8.69 -8.56
C ALA A 26 15.60 8.74 -8.21
N THR A 27 14.94 7.58 -8.10
CA THR A 27 13.50 7.47 -7.84
C THR A 27 13.25 6.78 -6.51
N GLN A 28 12.54 7.46 -5.63
CA GLN A 28 12.03 6.89 -4.39
C GLN A 28 10.63 6.33 -4.62
N TYR A 29 10.40 5.10 -4.14
CA TYR A 29 9.12 4.42 -4.22
C TYR A 29 8.50 4.28 -2.83
N ARG A 30 7.21 4.59 -2.71
CA ARG A 30 6.45 4.47 -1.46
C ARG A 30 5.07 3.89 -1.75
N ILE A 31 4.46 3.28 -0.74
CA ILE A 31 3.07 2.85 -0.76
C ILE A 31 2.30 3.76 0.19
N ALA A 32 1.36 4.55 -0.31
CA ALA A 32 0.44 5.29 0.51
C ALA A 32 -0.85 4.47 0.70
N VAL A 33 -1.25 4.27 1.94
CA VAL A 33 -2.50 3.62 2.32
C VAL A 33 -3.38 4.66 2.99
N VAL A 34 -4.57 4.87 2.44
CA VAL A 34 -5.52 5.86 2.91
C VAL A 34 -6.78 5.13 3.35
N TYR A 35 -7.12 5.22 4.63
CA TYR A 35 -8.42 4.78 5.10
C TYR A 35 -9.49 5.80 4.67
N TYR A 36 -10.54 5.32 4.02
CA TYR A 36 -11.68 6.11 3.57
C TYR A 36 -12.95 5.65 4.28
N ALA A 37 -13.33 6.41 5.31
CA ALA A 37 -14.45 6.08 6.19
C ALA A 37 -15.82 5.95 5.50
N PRO A 38 -16.18 6.74 4.46
CA PRO A 38 -17.50 6.64 3.82
C PRO A 38 -17.79 5.29 3.15
N GLU A 39 -16.75 4.57 2.71
CA GLU A 39 -16.89 3.29 2.01
C GLU A 39 -16.37 2.11 2.85
N ASP A 40 -15.97 2.36 4.10
CA ASP A 40 -15.31 1.40 5.00
C ASP A 40 -14.25 0.59 4.25
N GLY A 41 -13.26 1.32 3.72
CA GLY A 41 -12.30 0.74 2.79
C GLY A 41 -10.94 1.43 2.80
N TYR A 42 -9.98 0.75 2.18
CA TYR A 42 -8.60 1.24 2.07
C TYR A 42 -8.21 1.47 0.62
N ASN A 43 -7.77 2.68 0.34
CA ASN A 43 -7.19 3.05 -0.95
C ASN A 43 -5.67 2.95 -0.88
N LEU A 44 -5.09 2.21 -1.83
CA LEU A 44 -3.65 2.01 -1.94
C LEU A 44 -3.12 2.73 -3.18
N PHE A 45 -2.08 3.52 -2.98
CA PHE A 45 -1.39 4.27 -4.02
C PHE A 45 0.09 3.92 -4.04
N PHE A 46 0.64 3.82 -5.24
CA PHE A 46 2.08 3.73 -5.48
C PHE A 46 2.61 5.11 -5.79
N ASP A 47 3.33 5.67 -4.84
CA ASP A 47 3.97 6.97 -4.95
C ASP A 47 5.38 6.79 -5.48
N LEU A 48 5.72 7.54 -6.52
CA LEU A 48 7.06 7.64 -7.06
C LEU A 48 7.50 9.10 -7.10
N THR A 49 8.65 9.38 -6.50
CA THR A 49 9.25 10.72 -6.47
C THR A 49 10.64 10.62 -7.05
N ARG A 50 10.91 11.39 -8.11
CA ARG A 50 12.24 11.48 -8.70
C ARG A 50 12.82 12.87 -8.46
N THR A 51 14.11 12.91 -8.10
CA THR A 51 14.84 14.15 -7.80
C THR A 51 14.68 15.18 -8.93
N ARG A 52 14.25 16.40 -8.58
CA ARG A 52 14.03 17.53 -9.51
C ARG A 52 12.95 17.31 -10.58
N THR A 53 12.03 16.37 -10.36
CA THR A 53 10.90 16.12 -11.27
C THR A 53 9.59 15.97 -10.51
N PHE A 54 8.48 15.99 -11.24
CA PHE A 54 7.15 15.77 -10.66
C PHE A 54 7.03 14.40 -9.98
N SER A 55 6.46 14.41 -8.79
CA SER A 55 6.01 13.18 -8.12
C SER A 55 4.72 12.69 -8.78
N ARG A 56 4.53 11.37 -8.83
CA ARG A 56 3.28 10.76 -9.28
C ARG A 56 2.76 9.82 -8.20
N SER A 57 1.45 9.83 -8.01
CA SER A 57 0.72 8.90 -7.18
C SER A 57 -0.20 8.08 -8.08
N ILE A 58 -0.03 6.77 -8.08
CA ILE A 58 -0.75 5.86 -8.99
C ILE A 58 -1.68 4.99 -8.14
N PRO A 59 -3.01 4.99 -8.37
CA PRO A 59 -3.90 4.07 -7.67
C PRO A 59 -3.56 2.62 -8.05
N ILE A 60 -3.28 1.78 -7.06
CA ILE A 60 -2.88 0.38 -7.26
C ILE A 60 -3.87 -0.61 -6.64
N GLY A 61 -4.80 -0.16 -5.80
CA GLY A 61 -5.81 -1.03 -5.24
C GLY A 61 -6.81 -0.27 -4.38
N GLU A 62 -8.00 -0.84 -4.30
CA GLU A 62 -9.03 -0.43 -3.35
C GLU A 62 -9.50 -1.70 -2.64
N MET A 63 -9.58 -1.62 -1.32
CA MET A 63 -10.01 -2.70 -0.45
C MET A 63 -11.28 -2.26 0.28
N THR A 64 -12.40 -2.25 -0.44
CA THR A 64 -13.74 -1.97 0.09
C THR A 64 -14.25 -3.16 0.90
N HIS A 65 -14.84 -2.92 2.07
CA HIS A 65 -15.39 -3.97 2.96
C HIS A 65 -14.38 -4.99 3.49
N TYR A 66 -13.09 -4.64 3.48
CA TYR A 66 -12.06 -5.45 4.14
C TYR A 66 -11.89 -5.01 5.58
N ASP A 67 -11.67 -5.97 6.47
CA ASP A 67 -11.33 -5.62 7.83
C ASP A 67 -9.86 -5.15 7.93
N PHE A 68 -9.51 -4.60 9.08
CA PHE A 68 -8.15 -4.13 9.31
C PHE A 68 -7.10 -5.27 9.31
N LYS A 69 -7.48 -6.49 9.68
CA LYS A 69 -6.55 -7.65 9.69
C LYS A 69 -6.21 -8.07 8.26
N ASP A 70 -7.19 -8.05 7.37
CA ASP A 70 -7.02 -8.35 5.95
C ASP A 70 -6.08 -7.33 5.29
N LEU A 71 -6.24 -6.04 5.59
CA LEU A 71 -5.30 -5.01 5.16
C LEU A 71 -3.88 -5.34 5.63
N VAL A 72 -3.70 -5.69 6.90
CA VAL A 72 -2.38 -6.02 7.45
C VAL A 72 -1.75 -7.20 6.71
N LEU A 73 -2.52 -8.24 6.37
CA LEU A 73 -2.03 -9.37 5.58
C LEU A 73 -1.58 -8.96 4.16
N VAL A 74 -2.36 -8.11 3.50
CA VAL A 74 -2.01 -7.56 2.18
C VAL A 74 -0.71 -6.76 2.25
N LEU A 75 -0.60 -5.85 3.23
CA LEU A 75 0.58 -5.00 3.39
C LEU A 75 1.84 -5.82 3.73
N ARG A 76 1.73 -6.88 4.55
CA ARG A 76 2.86 -7.80 4.80
C ARG A 76 3.35 -8.47 3.53
N THR A 77 2.44 -8.87 2.66
CA THR A 77 2.77 -9.51 1.37
C THR A 77 3.53 -8.53 0.47
N ILE A 78 3.10 -7.26 0.41
CA ILE A 78 3.79 -6.21 -0.36
C ILE A 78 5.15 -5.89 0.26
N ARG A 79 5.23 -5.75 1.59
CA ARG A 79 6.47 -5.43 2.33
C ARG A 79 7.55 -6.49 2.10
N THR A 80 7.18 -7.76 2.19
CA THR A 80 8.09 -8.89 1.99
C THR A 80 8.73 -8.89 0.60
N LYS A 81 7.99 -8.42 -0.41
CA LYS A 81 8.44 -8.44 -1.81
C LYS A 81 9.32 -7.24 -2.19
N TYR A 82 9.00 -6.04 -1.72
CA TYR A 82 9.61 -4.80 -2.24
C TYR A 82 10.33 -3.93 -1.22
N GLN A 83 10.11 -4.14 0.08
CA GLN A 83 10.68 -3.30 1.16
C GLN A 83 10.42 -1.78 1.01
N PHE A 84 9.37 -1.37 0.30
CA PHE A 84 9.02 0.05 0.17
C PHE A 84 8.61 0.67 1.52
N THR A 85 8.84 1.97 1.63
CA THR A 85 8.28 2.78 2.73
C THR A 85 6.78 2.85 2.59
N MET A 86 6.06 2.59 3.68
CA MET A 86 4.60 2.72 3.74
C MET A 86 4.19 3.97 4.51
N VAL A 87 3.24 4.71 3.95
CA VAL A 87 2.68 5.92 4.53
C VAL A 87 1.20 5.68 4.82
N TYR A 88 0.78 5.88 6.06
CA TYR A 88 -0.59 5.61 6.50
C TYR A 88 -1.32 6.93 6.76
N ARG A 89 -2.50 7.11 6.15
CA ARG A 89 -3.33 8.32 6.32
C ARG A 89 -4.73 7.94 6.82
N ASN A 90 -5.28 8.77 7.71
CA ASN A 90 -6.60 8.61 8.32
C ASN A 90 -6.77 7.35 9.18
N PHE A 91 -5.68 6.74 9.66
CA PHE A 91 -5.74 5.62 10.60
C PHE A 91 -5.77 6.13 12.05
N THR A 92 -6.44 5.38 12.93
CA THR A 92 -6.42 5.68 14.36
C THR A 92 -5.04 5.43 14.98
N PRO A 93 -4.70 6.05 16.12
CA PRO A 93 -3.43 5.81 16.80
C PRO A 93 -3.17 4.32 17.12
N ASP A 94 -4.20 3.56 17.48
CA ASP A 94 -4.10 2.13 17.75
C ASP A 94 -3.80 1.30 16.50
N GLN A 95 -4.48 1.60 15.38
CA GLN A 95 -4.19 0.98 14.10
C GLN A 95 -2.75 1.28 13.65
N LEU A 96 -2.31 2.53 13.78
CA LEU A 96 -0.93 2.93 13.47
C LEU A 96 0.09 2.17 14.33
N LYS A 97 -0.20 1.94 15.61
CA LYS A 97 0.65 1.14 16.50
C LYS A 97 0.76 -0.31 16.04
N VAL A 98 -0.33 -0.91 15.56
CA VAL A 98 -0.32 -2.26 14.98
C VAL A 98 0.49 -2.30 13.69
N LEU A 99 0.24 -1.38 12.76
CA LEU A 99 0.94 -1.29 11.48
C LEU A 99 2.45 -1.13 11.66
N ARG A 100 2.88 -0.28 12.60
CA ARG A 100 4.30 -0.10 12.92
C ARG A 100 4.95 -1.34 13.53
N ARG A 101 4.19 -2.18 14.24
CA ARG A 101 4.74 -3.42 14.84
C ARG A 101 4.82 -4.57 13.85
N GLN A 102 3.87 -4.64 12.91
CA GLN A 102 3.73 -5.81 12.03
C GLN A 102 4.30 -5.62 10.63
N ILE A 103 4.50 -4.38 10.18
CA ILE A 103 4.91 -4.04 8.81
C ILE A 103 6.32 -3.43 8.75
N HIS A 104 7.01 -3.25 9.88
CA HIS A 104 8.37 -2.71 9.91
C HIS A 104 9.38 -3.70 9.32
#